data_AF-A0A5C7I9Z1-F1
#
_entry.id   AF-A0A5C7I9Z1-F1
#
_cell.length_a   1.000
_cell.length_b   1.000
_cell.length_c   1.000
_cell.angle_alpha   90.00
_cell.angle_beta   90.00
_cell.angle_gamma   90.00
#
_symmetry.space_group_name_H-M   'P 1'
#
loop_
_entity.id
_entity.type
_entity.pdbx_description
1 polymer ?
#
loop_
_entity_poly.entity_id
_entity_poly.type
_entity_poly.pdbx_seq_one_letter_code
_entity_poly.pdbx_strand_id
1 'polypeptide(L)'
;MKAVHFLVASVFLALASSLASASDPSPLQDFCVAINDTKNGVFVNGKFCKDPKLATPKDFFFSGLNIPQKTSNPVGSTVTPVNVVQILGLNTLGISLARIDYAPYGQNPPHTHPRASEILFVQEGTLYVGFVTSNPDNKLFTKVLHKGDVFVFPIGLIHFQFNIGKTNAVAFAALSSQNPGVITIANAVFGSDPPINPDVLAKAFQLDQNVFLVAFVVLALASSFASASDPSPLQDFCVAIDDYKSGGLNIPQNTSNPVASTVTPINVVQIPGLHTLGISLARIDYEPYGQNPPHTHPRASEILFVQEGTLYVGFVTSNPDNKLFTKVLNKGDVFVFPIGLIHFQFNIGKTNAVAFAALSSQNPGVITIANAVFGSDPPINPDVLAKAFQLDQNVVKSLQAKFWWDNN
;
A
#
# COMPACT_ATOMS: atom_id res chain seq x y z
N MET A 1 23.30 -29.50 -45.25
CA MET A 1 22.60 -30.09 -44.08
C MET A 1 22.79 -29.29 -42.79
N LYS A 2 24.02 -29.00 -42.33
CA LYS A 2 24.25 -28.29 -41.04
C LYS A 2 23.56 -26.92 -40.90
N ALA A 3 23.56 -26.10 -41.96
CA ALA A 3 22.91 -24.78 -41.94
C ALA A 3 21.38 -24.84 -41.79
N VAL A 4 20.74 -25.84 -42.39
CA VAL A 4 19.28 -26.05 -42.30
C VAL A 4 18.90 -26.49 -40.88
N HIS A 5 19.70 -27.33 -40.24
CA HIS A 5 19.46 -27.76 -38.85
C HIS A 5 19.63 -26.59 -37.87
N PHE A 6 20.60 -25.71 -38.10
CA PHE A 6 20.79 -24.50 -37.29
C PHE A 6 19.60 -23.54 -37.43
N LEU A 7 19.14 -23.28 -38.66
CA LEU A 7 17.95 -22.44 -38.93
C LEU A 7 16.69 -23.00 -38.27
N VAL A 8 16.47 -24.32 -38.41
CA VAL A 8 15.32 -25.00 -37.78
C VAL A 8 15.40 -24.92 -36.26
N ALA A 9 16.57 -25.12 -35.66
CA ALA A 9 16.76 -24.99 -34.22
C ALA A 9 16.53 -23.55 -33.71
N SER A 10 17.01 -22.54 -34.44
CA SER A 10 16.77 -21.12 -34.10
C SER A 10 15.29 -20.74 -34.19
N VAL A 11 14.56 -21.26 -35.18
CA VAL A 11 13.11 -21.05 -35.31
C VAL A 11 12.36 -21.72 -34.15
N PHE A 12 12.70 -22.96 -33.79
CA PHE A 12 12.11 -23.62 -32.62
C PHE A 12 12.43 -22.91 -31.31
N LEU A 13 13.63 -22.35 -31.15
CA LEU A 13 14.00 -21.57 -29.96
C LEU A 13 13.23 -20.24 -29.89
N ALA A 14 13.00 -19.58 -31.04
CA ALA A 14 12.18 -18.37 -31.14
C ALA A 14 10.68 -18.65 -30.87
N LEU A 15 10.15 -19.79 -31.32
CA LEU A 15 8.78 -20.22 -31.00
C LEU A 15 8.62 -20.70 -29.54
N ALA A 16 9.68 -21.20 -28.92
CA ALA A 16 9.70 -21.59 -27.51
C ALA A 16 9.90 -20.40 -26.54
N SER A 17 10.32 -19.23 -27.05
CA SER A 17 10.44 -17.99 -26.28
C SER A 17 9.19 -17.14 -26.43
N SER A 18 8.06 -17.66 -25.94
CA SER A 18 6.85 -16.85 -25.78
C SER A 18 7.10 -15.80 -24.69
N LEU A 19 7.16 -14.52 -25.07
CA LEU A 19 7.08 -13.41 -24.14
C LEU A 19 5.68 -13.41 -23.54
N ALA A 20 5.53 -14.00 -22.35
CA ALA A 20 4.30 -13.91 -21.58
C ALA A 20 4.31 -12.59 -20.80
N SER A 21 3.44 -11.66 -21.20
CA SER A 21 3.07 -10.53 -20.36
C SER A 21 1.70 -10.85 -19.75
N ALA A 22 1.68 -11.02 -18.45
CA ALA A 22 0.44 -11.12 -17.69
C ALA A 22 0.26 -9.82 -16.91
N SER A 23 -0.96 -9.30 -16.92
CA SER A 23 -1.43 -8.27 -16.00
C SER A 23 -2.61 -8.84 -15.24
N ASP A 24 -2.87 -8.34 -14.04
CA ASP A 24 -4.14 -8.58 -13.38
C ASP A 24 -5.30 -8.27 -14.34
N PRO A 25 -6.36 -9.11 -14.38
CA PRO A 25 -7.55 -8.77 -15.13
C PRO A 25 -8.15 -7.48 -14.57
N SER A 26 -8.62 -6.59 -15.46
CA SER A 26 -9.31 -5.38 -15.02
C SER A 26 -10.50 -5.72 -14.11
N PRO A 27 -10.78 -4.93 -13.06
CA PRO A 27 -11.92 -5.18 -12.18
C PRO A 27 -13.23 -5.24 -13.00
N LEU A 28 -14.03 -6.29 -12.81
CA LEU A 28 -15.36 -6.42 -13.43
C LEU A 28 -16.42 -5.55 -12.76
N GLN A 29 -16.11 -5.00 -11.58
CA GLN A 29 -16.96 -4.17 -10.75
C GLN A 29 -16.10 -3.21 -9.93
N ASP A 30 -16.71 -2.14 -9.43
CA ASP A 30 -16.03 -1.09 -8.66
C ASP A 30 -15.25 -1.59 -7.44
N PHE A 31 -15.83 -2.56 -6.72
CA PHE A 31 -15.24 -3.16 -5.53
C PHE A 31 -15.88 -4.52 -5.24
N CYS A 32 -15.19 -5.33 -4.44
CA CYS A 32 -15.70 -6.58 -3.89
C CYS A 32 -15.57 -6.54 -2.37
N VAL A 33 -16.66 -6.36 -1.62
CA VAL A 33 -16.58 -6.48 -0.15
C VAL A 33 -16.54 -7.95 0.23
N ALA A 34 -15.52 -8.37 0.97
CA ALA A 34 -15.38 -9.75 1.41
C ALA A 34 -16.52 -10.19 2.34
N ILE A 35 -17.04 -11.42 2.13
CA ILE A 35 -17.96 -12.10 3.05
C ILE A 35 -17.51 -13.54 3.30
N ASN A 36 -17.93 -14.11 4.43
CA ASN A 36 -17.66 -15.51 4.80
C ASN A 36 -18.78 -16.47 4.37
N ASP A 37 -19.92 -15.97 3.89
CA ASP A 37 -21.07 -16.78 3.47
C ASP A 37 -20.98 -17.13 1.98
N THR A 38 -21.13 -18.42 1.68
CA THR A 38 -21.03 -18.99 0.33
C THR A 38 -22.36 -18.97 -0.43
N LYS A 39 -23.49 -18.69 0.23
CA LYS A 39 -24.82 -18.88 -0.37
C LYS A 39 -25.16 -17.90 -1.50
N ASN A 40 -24.58 -16.70 -1.51
CA ASN A 40 -24.93 -15.62 -2.45
C ASN A 40 -23.72 -14.82 -3.00
N GLY A 41 -22.50 -15.32 -2.83
CA GLY A 41 -21.29 -14.59 -3.23
C GLY A 41 -20.59 -15.18 -4.46
N VAL A 42 -19.88 -14.34 -5.22
CA VAL A 42 -18.93 -14.79 -6.25
C VAL A 42 -17.56 -14.97 -5.62
N PHE A 43 -16.91 -16.11 -5.83
CA PHE A 43 -15.55 -16.36 -5.31
C PHE A 43 -14.50 -15.61 -6.14
N VAL A 44 -13.84 -14.63 -5.54
CA VAL A 44 -12.81 -13.78 -6.15
C VAL A 44 -11.64 -13.61 -5.17
N ASN A 45 -10.43 -13.97 -5.61
CA ASN A 45 -9.19 -13.83 -4.82
C ASN A 45 -9.26 -14.47 -3.42
N GLY A 46 -9.82 -15.67 -3.33
CA GLY A 46 -9.88 -16.43 -2.07
C GLY A 46 -11.03 -16.06 -1.13
N LYS A 47 -11.87 -15.07 -1.48
CA LYS A 47 -13.03 -14.64 -0.69
C LYS A 47 -14.28 -14.49 -1.56
N PHE A 48 -15.45 -14.52 -0.93
CA PHE A 48 -16.72 -14.24 -1.63
C PHE A 48 -17.03 -12.75 -1.65
N CYS A 49 -17.60 -12.24 -2.75
CA CYS A 49 -18.04 -10.85 -2.86
C CYS A 49 -19.49 -10.68 -2.38
N LYS A 50 -19.70 -9.70 -1.49
CA LYS A 50 -21.01 -9.13 -1.16
C LYS A 50 -21.63 -8.49 -2.40
N ASP A 51 -22.95 -8.57 -2.53
CA ASP A 51 -23.69 -7.74 -3.50
C ASP A 51 -23.35 -6.25 -3.28
N PRO A 52 -22.82 -5.54 -4.30
CA PRO A 52 -22.47 -4.12 -4.21
C PRO A 52 -23.63 -3.24 -3.72
N LYS A 53 -24.89 -3.61 -4.01
CA LYS A 53 -26.07 -2.87 -3.56
C LYS A 53 -26.22 -2.85 -2.05
N LEU A 54 -25.77 -3.93 -1.39
CA LEU A 54 -25.79 -4.10 0.06
C LEU A 54 -24.56 -3.52 0.75
N ALA A 55 -23.55 -3.06 0.00
CA ALA A 55 -22.37 -2.45 0.57
C ALA A 55 -22.70 -1.11 1.24
N THR A 56 -22.00 -0.83 2.33
CA THR A 56 -22.15 0.38 3.14
C THR A 56 -20.78 1.00 3.42
N PRO A 57 -20.70 2.29 3.79
CA PRO A 57 -19.43 2.92 4.14
C PRO A 57 -18.68 2.23 5.31
N LYS A 58 -19.38 1.45 6.15
CA LYS A 58 -18.73 0.68 7.22
C LYS A 58 -17.84 -0.44 6.69
N ASP A 59 -18.11 -0.94 5.49
CA ASP A 59 -17.33 -2.02 4.88
C ASP A 59 -15.90 -1.54 4.48
N PHE A 60 -15.69 -0.23 4.38
CA PHE A 60 -14.43 0.43 3.96
C PHE A 60 -13.73 1.20 5.10
N PHE A 61 -14.13 0.98 6.35
CA PHE A 61 -13.73 1.80 7.50
C PHE A 61 -13.12 0.96 8.62
N PHE A 62 -12.05 1.48 9.23
CA PHE A 62 -11.48 0.97 10.48
C PHE A 62 -11.20 2.14 11.42
N SER A 63 -11.25 1.91 12.73
CA SER A 63 -11.01 2.94 13.75
C SER A 63 -10.00 2.45 14.78
N GLY A 64 -9.26 3.40 15.37
CA GLY A 64 -8.37 3.13 16.49
C GLY A 64 -6.94 2.75 16.11
N LEU A 65 -6.51 2.97 14.86
CA LEU A 65 -5.12 2.72 14.46
C LEU A 65 -4.13 3.68 15.15
N ASN A 66 -4.61 4.81 15.68
CA ASN A 66 -3.81 5.71 16.50
C ASN A 66 -3.49 5.17 17.90
N ILE A 67 -4.15 4.10 18.36
CA ILE A 67 -4.01 3.56 19.71
C ILE A 67 -2.72 2.73 19.80
N PRO A 68 -1.74 3.13 20.63
CA PRO A 68 -0.53 2.35 20.83
C PRO A 68 -0.83 0.97 21.42
N GLN A 69 -0.16 -0.06 20.92
CA GLN A 69 -0.26 -1.40 21.47
C GLN A 69 0.81 -1.71 22.50
N LYS A 70 0.52 -2.68 23.39
CA LYS A 70 1.48 -3.17 24.38
C LYS A 70 2.65 -3.85 23.69
N THR A 71 3.86 -3.50 24.09
CA THR A 71 5.13 -4.08 23.59
C THR A 71 5.83 -4.96 24.63
N SER A 72 5.13 -5.30 25.72
CA SER A 72 5.61 -6.20 26.78
C SER A 72 5.58 -7.66 26.32
N ASN A 73 6.42 -7.99 25.35
CA ASN A 73 6.61 -9.33 24.79
C ASN A 73 8.11 -9.54 24.47
N PRO A 74 8.56 -10.78 24.19
CA PRO A 74 9.98 -11.09 24.06
C PRO A 74 10.71 -10.33 22.94
N VAL A 75 9.99 -9.92 21.88
CA VAL A 75 10.58 -9.16 20.76
C VAL A 75 10.47 -7.65 20.95
N GLY A 76 9.72 -7.19 21.95
CA GLY A 76 9.61 -5.77 22.29
C GLY A 76 8.85 -4.94 21.25
N SER A 77 8.03 -5.54 20.40
CA SER A 77 7.25 -4.82 19.39
C SER A 77 5.88 -5.46 19.17
N THR A 78 4.91 -4.69 18.66
CA THR A 78 3.59 -5.19 18.27
C THR A 78 3.16 -4.57 16.94
N VAL A 79 2.75 -5.42 16.00
CA VAL A 79 2.20 -5.03 14.70
C VAL A 79 0.67 -5.06 14.78
N THR A 80 0.02 -3.96 14.42
CA THR A 80 -1.43 -3.84 14.32
C THR A 80 -1.81 -3.76 12.84
N PRO A 81 -2.25 -4.87 12.22
CA PRO A 81 -2.62 -4.89 10.81
C PRO A 81 -3.99 -4.25 10.57
N VAL A 82 -4.12 -3.59 9.43
CA VAL A 82 -5.36 -3.12 8.81
C VAL A 82 -5.38 -3.64 7.38
N ASN A 83 -5.74 -4.92 7.25
CA ASN A 83 -5.80 -5.64 5.99
C ASN A 83 -7.24 -6.11 5.70
N VAL A 84 -7.43 -6.97 4.70
CA VAL A 84 -8.74 -7.50 4.29
C VAL A 84 -9.52 -8.26 5.39
N VAL A 85 -8.89 -8.54 6.54
CA VAL A 85 -9.56 -9.09 7.72
C VAL A 85 -10.23 -7.99 8.54
N GLN A 86 -9.58 -6.82 8.69
CA GLN A 86 -10.11 -5.69 9.45
C GLN A 86 -11.04 -4.80 8.61
N ILE A 87 -10.73 -4.60 7.32
CA ILE A 87 -11.56 -3.84 6.38
C ILE A 87 -11.94 -4.77 5.23
N LEU A 88 -13.17 -5.27 5.24
CA LEU A 88 -13.65 -6.25 4.25
C LEU A 88 -13.69 -5.67 2.82
N GLY A 89 -13.88 -4.36 2.68
CA GLY A 89 -13.84 -3.63 1.43
C GLY A 89 -12.47 -3.56 0.77
N LEU A 90 -11.38 -3.96 1.46
CA LEU A 90 -10.05 -4.07 0.85
C LEU A 90 -9.92 -5.27 -0.09
N ASN A 91 -10.89 -6.19 -0.13
CA ASN A 91 -10.78 -7.34 -1.01
C ASN A 91 -10.71 -6.86 -2.48
N THR A 92 -9.76 -7.44 -3.21
CA THR A 92 -9.36 -7.07 -4.58
C THR A 92 -8.72 -5.69 -4.78
N LEU A 93 -8.43 -4.92 -3.71
CA LEU A 93 -7.89 -3.56 -3.85
C LEU A 93 -6.36 -3.47 -3.80
N GLY A 94 -5.65 -4.57 -3.52
CA GLY A 94 -4.19 -4.64 -3.66
C GLY A 94 -3.40 -3.77 -2.68
N ILE A 95 -3.99 -3.39 -1.54
CA ILE A 95 -3.32 -2.53 -0.56
C ILE A 95 -3.73 -2.90 0.87
N SER A 96 -2.82 -2.72 1.81
CA SER A 96 -3.12 -2.77 3.24
C SER A 96 -2.19 -1.84 4.02
N LEU A 97 -2.53 -1.60 5.28
CA LEU A 97 -1.76 -0.74 6.20
C LEU A 97 -1.47 -1.51 7.49
N ALA A 98 -0.43 -1.14 8.20
CA ALA A 98 -0.16 -1.59 9.55
C ALA A 98 0.47 -0.46 10.36
N ARG A 99 0.17 -0.43 11.66
CA ARG A 99 0.94 0.31 12.65
C ARG A 99 1.90 -0.64 13.36
N ILE A 100 3.09 -0.18 13.68
CA ILE A 100 4.05 -0.94 14.46
C ILE A 100 4.53 -0.07 15.64
N ASP A 101 4.34 -0.60 16.85
CA ASP A 101 4.82 0.00 18.08
C ASP A 101 6.05 -0.77 18.57
N TYR A 102 7.12 -0.06 18.93
CA TYR A 102 8.37 -0.63 19.42
C TYR A 102 8.71 -0.08 20.81
N ALA A 103 9.02 -0.96 21.76
CA ALA A 103 9.74 -0.61 22.98
C ALA A 103 11.19 -0.19 22.66
N PRO A 104 11.93 0.43 23.59
CA PRO A 104 13.37 0.61 23.43
C PRO A 104 14.03 -0.74 23.20
N TYR A 105 14.88 -0.84 22.17
CA TYR A 105 15.52 -2.10 21.78
C TYR A 105 14.54 -3.22 21.37
N GLY A 106 13.30 -2.87 21.03
CA GLY A 106 12.35 -3.79 20.40
C GLY A 106 12.65 -4.00 18.93
N GLN A 107 12.37 -5.19 18.41
CA GLN A 107 12.47 -5.53 17.00
C GLN A 107 11.14 -6.04 16.45
N ASN A 108 10.85 -5.71 15.19
CA ASN A 108 10.07 -6.57 14.34
C ASN A 108 11.08 -7.56 13.71
N PRO A 109 11.08 -8.84 14.14
CA PRO A 109 12.13 -9.81 13.80
C PRO A 109 12.27 -10.02 12.29
N PRO A 110 13.36 -10.66 11.83
CA PRO A 110 13.48 -11.05 10.42
C PRO A 110 12.25 -11.78 9.91
N HIS A 111 11.63 -11.23 8.87
CA HIS A 111 10.43 -11.76 8.24
C HIS A 111 10.39 -11.44 6.75
N THR A 112 9.45 -12.03 6.04
CA THR A 112 9.16 -11.75 4.63
C THR A 112 7.66 -11.70 4.37
N HIS A 113 7.27 -10.94 3.35
CA HIS A 113 5.93 -10.85 2.82
C HIS A 113 5.89 -11.52 1.45
N PRO A 114 5.32 -12.74 1.32
CA PRO A 114 5.33 -13.47 0.04
C PRO A 114 4.46 -12.84 -1.04
N ARG A 115 3.58 -11.89 -0.70
CA ARG A 115 2.63 -11.27 -1.64
C ARG A 115 2.68 -9.74 -1.69
N ALA A 116 3.61 -9.08 -0.99
CA ALA A 116 3.67 -7.63 -1.00
C ALA A 116 5.09 -7.10 -0.83
N SER A 117 5.36 -6.00 -1.51
CA SER A 117 6.39 -5.05 -1.09
C SER A 117 5.84 -4.21 0.06
N GLU A 118 6.73 -3.69 0.90
CA GLU A 118 6.38 -2.81 2.02
C GLU A 118 7.05 -1.45 1.86
N ILE A 119 6.31 -0.37 2.15
CA ILE A 119 6.87 0.95 2.38
C ILE A 119 6.60 1.37 3.82
N LEU A 120 7.68 1.66 4.55
CA LEU A 120 7.65 2.01 5.97
C LEU A 120 7.92 3.50 6.15
N PHE A 121 7.06 4.16 6.92
CA PHE A 121 7.21 5.54 7.36
C PHE A 121 7.41 5.60 8.88
N VAL A 122 8.47 6.29 9.33
CA VAL A 122 8.75 6.46 10.76
C VAL A 122 8.04 7.70 11.29
N GLN A 123 7.02 7.49 12.12
CA GLN A 123 6.26 8.57 12.76
C GLN A 123 6.99 9.12 14.01
N GLU A 124 7.62 8.24 14.80
CA GLU A 124 8.35 8.58 16.03
C GLU A 124 9.55 7.64 16.26
N GLY A 125 10.60 8.16 16.91
CA GLY A 125 11.78 7.38 17.30
C GLY A 125 12.84 7.20 16.20
N THR A 126 13.69 6.19 16.37
CA THR A 126 14.82 5.87 15.48
C THR A 126 14.86 4.37 15.23
N LEU A 127 14.80 3.95 13.96
CA LEU A 127 14.79 2.55 13.57
C LEU A 127 16.02 2.21 12.70
N TYR A 128 16.75 1.17 13.07
CA TYR A 128 17.68 0.48 12.18
C TYR A 128 16.90 -0.57 11.39
N VAL A 129 16.86 -0.41 10.07
CA VAL A 129 16.09 -1.30 9.18
C VAL A 129 16.99 -1.90 8.11
N GLY A 130 16.58 -3.02 7.53
CA GLY A 130 17.26 -3.55 6.36
C GLY A 130 16.60 -4.77 5.76
N PHE A 131 17.02 -5.10 4.54
CA PHE A 131 16.65 -6.33 3.83
C PHE A 131 17.89 -6.99 3.21
N VAL A 132 17.79 -8.29 2.93
CA VAL A 132 18.87 -9.08 2.33
C VAL A 132 18.44 -9.57 0.94
N THR A 133 19.31 -9.41 -0.06
CA THR A 133 19.07 -9.90 -1.43
C THR A 133 19.12 -11.42 -1.52
N SER A 134 18.58 -11.95 -2.61
CA SER A 134 18.64 -13.37 -2.93
C SER A 134 20.06 -13.85 -3.24
N ASN A 135 20.21 -15.18 -3.36
CA ASN A 135 21.46 -15.83 -3.72
C ASN A 135 21.93 -15.42 -5.13
N PRO A 136 23.24 -15.40 -5.39
CA PRO A 136 24.33 -15.81 -4.49
C PRO A 136 24.80 -14.71 -3.52
N ASP A 137 24.39 -13.46 -3.73
CA ASP A 137 25.02 -12.31 -3.09
C ASP A 137 24.72 -12.19 -1.59
N ASN A 138 23.50 -12.53 -1.17
CA ASN A 138 23.05 -12.40 0.23
C ASN A 138 23.42 -11.02 0.84
N LYS A 139 23.29 -9.96 0.04
CA LYS A 139 23.79 -8.63 0.38
C LYS A 139 22.77 -7.90 1.25
N LEU A 140 23.23 -7.41 2.40
CA LEU A 140 22.44 -6.56 3.29
C LEU A 140 22.38 -5.12 2.76
N PHE A 141 21.17 -4.62 2.57
CA PHE A 141 20.85 -3.20 2.41
C PHE A 141 20.23 -2.69 3.70
N THR A 142 20.77 -1.60 4.25
CA THR A 142 20.36 -1.14 5.57
C THR A 142 20.47 0.37 5.73
N LYS A 143 19.67 0.92 6.63
CA LYS A 143 19.68 2.34 6.98
C LYS A 143 19.18 2.57 8.41
N VAL A 144 19.69 3.63 9.03
CA VAL A 144 19.09 4.20 10.24
C VAL A 144 18.09 5.28 9.82
N LEU A 145 16.83 5.08 10.16
CA LEU A 145 15.72 5.99 9.89
C LEU A 145 15.38 6.80 11.14
N HIS A 146 15.01 8.06 10.94
CA HIS A 146 14.49 8.96 11.95
C HIS A 146 13.04 9.33 11.63
N LYS A 147 12.35 9.99 12.56
CA LYS A 147 11.03 10.57 12.31
C LYS A 147 10.99 11.34 10.98
N GLY A 148 10.05 10.98 10.11
CA GLY A 148 9.90 11.57 8.77
C GLY A 148 10.47 10.74 7.63
N ASP A 149 11.40 9.83 7.94
CA ASP A 149 12.04 8.99 6.94
C ASP A 149 11.12 7.88 6.44
N VAL A 150 11.37 7.47 5.21
CA VAL A 150 10.67 6.40 4.51
C VAL A 150 11.68 5.37 4.01
N PHE A 151 11.36 4.09 4.07
CA PHE A 151 12.18 3.02 3.53
C PHE A 151 11.32 1.95 2.87
N VAL A 152 11.87 1.26 1.87
CA VAL A 152 11.13 0.31 1.04
C VAL A 152 11.75 -1.08 1.14
N PHE A 153 10.91 -2.10 1.28
CA PHE A 153 11.29 -3.50 1.32
C PHE A 153 10.67 -4.21 0.11
N PRO A 154 11.48 -4.75 -0.82
CA PRO A 154 10.96 -5.49 -1.96
C PRO A 154 10.23 -6.77 -1.54
N ILE A 155 9.21 -7.14 -2.33
CA ILE A 155 8.42 -8.35 -2.14
C ILE A 155 9.30 -9.60 -1.96
N GLY A 156 8.95 -10.44 -1.00
CA GLY A 156 9.61 -11.73 -0.81
C GLY A 156 11.00 -11.69 -0.15
N LEU A 157 11.65 -10.53 -0.04
CA LEU A 157 12.97 -10.44 0.61
C LEU A 157 12.86 -10.45 2.14
N ILE A 158 13.82 -11.13 2.78
CA ILE A 158 13.93 -11.14 4.24
C ILE A 158 14.35 -9.76 4.71
N HIS A 159 13.58 -9.17 5.63
CA HIS A 159 13.84 -7.85 6.18
C HIS A 159 13.46 -7.77 7.65
N PHE A 160 13.88 -6.69 8.31
CA PHE A 160 13.68 -6.46 9.74
C PHE A 160 13.59 -4.96 10.05
N GLN A 161 13.06 -4.65 11.23
CA GLN A 161 13.12 -3.32 11.82
C GLN A 161 13.52 -3.43 13.29
N PHE A 162 14.47 -2.60 13.74
CA PHE A 162 14.98 -2.63 15.10
C PHE A 162 15.06 -1.22 15.69
N ASN A 163 14.42 -1.00 16.83
CA ASN A 163 14.49 0.26 17.55
C ASN A 163 15.81 0.37 18.32
N ILE A 164 16.79 1.07 17.76
CA ILE A 164 18.09 1.32 18.42
C ILE A 164 18.03 2.45 19.46
N GLY A 165 16.89 3.12 19.57
CA GLY A 165 16.66 4.22 20.51
C GLY A 165 16.44 3.77 21.95
N LYS A 166 16.65 4.71 22.88
CA LYS A 166 16.34 4.54 24.32
C LYS A 166 14.87 4.83 24.66
N THR A 167 14.09 5.28 23.68
CA THR A 167 12.67 5.60 23.78
C THR A 167 11.86 4.69 22.87
N ASN A 168 10.55 4.65 23.06
CA ASN A 168 9.66 3.97 22.11
C ASN A 168 9.79 4.56 20.70
N ALA A 169 9.47 3.75 19.70
CA ALA A 169 9.34 4.17 18.31
C ALA A 169 7.98 3.73 17.75
N VAL A 170 7.48 4.47 16.77
CA VAL A 170 6.22 4.18 16.07
C VAL A 170 6.46 4.34 14.58
N ALA A 171 6.04 3.33 13.81
CA ALA A 171 6.08 3.39 12.36
C ALA A 171 4.75 2.90 11.76
N PHE A 172 4.48 3.34 10.54
CA PHE A 172 3.38 2.85 9.73
C PHE A 172 3.95 2.19 8.48
N ALA A 173 3.42 1.01 8.15
CA ALA A 173 3.79 0.24 6.99
C ALA A 173 2.59 0.15 6.05
N ALA A 174 2.77 0.47 4.78
CA ALA A 174 1.79 0.14 3.75
C ALA A 174 2.35 -1.00 2.88
N LEU A 175 1.47 -1.91 2.46
CA LEU A 175 1.85 -3.12 1.74
C LEU A 175 1.07 -3.24 0.43
N SER A 176 1.74 -3.58 -0.67
CA SER A 176 1.15 -3.70 -2.03
C SER A 176 0.25 -4.92 -2.23
N SER A 177 -0.46 -5.33 -1.18
CA SER A 177 -1.48 -6.37 -1.22
C SER A 177 -2.50 -6.17 -0.11
N GLN A 178 -3.77 -6.50 -0.39
CA GLN A 178 -4.80 -6.56 0.67
C GLN A 178 -4.57 -7.68 1.68
N ASN A 179 -3.72 -8.66 1.33
CA ASN A 179 -3.29 -9.74 2.21
C ASN A 179 -1.82 -10.05 1.92
N PRO A 180 -0.87 -9.33 2.54
CA PRO A 180 0.56 -9.49 2.24
C PRO A 180 1.10 -10.87 2.64
N GLY A 181 0.48 -11.49 3.65
CA GLY A 181 1.03 -12.67 4.34
C GLY A 181 2.28 -12.32 5.12
N VAL A 182 2.63 -13.10 6.14
CA VAL A 182 3.85 -12.87 6.92
C VAL A 182 4.49 -14.20 7.22
N ILE A 183 5.79 -14.29 6.96
CA ILE A 183 6.61 -15.43 7.36
C ILE A 183 7.72 -14.88 8.26
N THR A 184 7.53 -14.98 9.57
CA THR A 184 8.61 -14.72 10.53
C THR A 184 9.60 -15.86 10.46
N ILE A 185 10.85 -15.56 10.12
CA ILE A 185 11.85 -16.58 9.77
C ILE A 185 12.10 -17.56 10.93
N ALA A 186 12.27 -17.02 12.14
CA ALA A 186 12.47 -17.86 13.32
C ALA A 186 11.28 -18.80 13.59
N ASN A 187 10.05 -18.30 13.44
CA ASN A 187 8.85 -19.12 13.65
C ASN A 187 8.72 -20.21 12.58
N ALA A 188 8.95 -19.88 11.31
CA ALA A 188 8.84 -20.85 10.23
C ALA A 188 9.90 -21.96 10.31
N VAL A 189 11.14 -21.60 10.69
CA VAL A 189 12.26 -22.54 10.77
C VAL A 189 12.24 -23.36 12.06
N PHE A 190 12.06 -22.70 13.22
CA PHE A 190 12.23 -23.32 14.54
C PHE A 190 10.92 -23.55 15.31
N GLY A 191 9.83 -22.92 14.89
CA GLY A 191 8.51 -23.02 15.54
C GLY A 191 7.41 -23.61 14.65
N SER A 192 7.78 -24.34 13.59
CA SER A 192 6.83 -25.03 12.71
C SER A 192 6.09 -26.15 13.44
N ASP A 193 4.84 -26.39 13.04
CA ASP A 193 4.03 -27.49 13.53
C ASP A 193 3.40 -28.25 12.34
N PRO A 194 3.76 -29.53 12.09
CA PRO A 194 4.78 -30.30 12.83
C PRO A 194 6.21 -29.73 12.65
N PRO A 195 7.12 -29.96 13.61
CA PRO A 195 8.47 -29.40 13.57
C PRO A 195 9.31 -29.97 12.41
N ILE A 196 10.16 -29.13 11.81
CA ILE A 196 11.17 -29.58 10.86
C ILE A 196 12.13 -30.55 11.56
N ASN A 197 12.48 -31.65 10.88
CA ASN A 197 13.42 -32.64 11.41
C ASN A 197 14.71 -31.96 11.89
N PRO A 198 15.10 -32.12 13.18
CA PRO A 198 16.30 -31.51 13.74
C PRO A 198 17.58 -31.82 12.97
N ASP A 199 17.70 -32.99 12.33
CA ASP A 199 18.87 -33.36 11.52
C ASP A 199 18.98 -32.50 10.26
N VAL A 200 17.84 -32.13 9.67
CA VAL A 200 17.78 -31.21 8.52
C VAL A 200 18.24 -29.82 8.95
N LEU A 201 17.74 -29.32 10.08
CA LEU A 201 18.16 -28.02 10.61
C LEU A 201 19.63 -28.02 11.03
N ALA A 202 20.11 -29.08 11.69
CA ALA A 202 21.50 -29.23 12.07
C ALA A 202 22.43 -29.22 10.87
N LYS A 203 22.07 -29.95 9.83
CA LYS A 203 22.83 -29.95 8.59
C LYS A 203 22.79 -28.58 7.88
N ALA A 204 21.62 -27.94 7.83
CA ALA A 204 21.42 -26.66 7.14
C ALA A 204 22.15 -25.49 7.82
N PHE A 205 22.07 -25.39 9.15
CA PHE A 205 22.72 -24.35 9.94
C PHE A 205 24.16 -24.70 10.35
N GLN A 206 24.63 -25.92 10.05
CA GLN A 206 25.97 -26.41 10.41
C GLN A 206 26.24 -26.36 11.92
N LEU A 207 25.24 -26.75 12.72
CA LEU A 207 25.31 -26.76 14.18
C LEU A 207 25.26 -28.21 14.68
N ASP A 208 25.87 -28.46 15.85
CA ASP A 208 25.75 -29.77 16.52
C ASP A 208 24.31 -30.03 16.96
N GLN A 209 23.83 -31.27 16.85
CA GLN A 209 22.46 -31.66 17.25
C GLN A 209 22.10 -31.26 18.68
N ASN A 210 23.09 -31.27 19.59
CA ASN A 210 22.93 -30.89 20.99
C ASN A 210 22.56 -29.41 21.19
N VAL A 211 22.89 -28.54 20.23
CA VAL A 211 22.52 -27.12 20.25
C VAL A 211 21.04 -26.93 19.92
N PHE A 212 20.43 -27.81 19.11
CA PHE A 212 19.00 -27.70 18.75
C PHE A 212 18.06 -28.12 19.87
N LEU A 213 18.42 -29.12 20.67
CA LEU A 213 17.57 -29.57 21.78
C LEU A 213 17.27 -28.43 22.79
N VAL A 214 18.16 -27.44 22.90
CA VAL A 214 17.98 -26.26 23.77
C VAL A 214 17.11 -25.19 23.10
N ALA A 215 17.14 -25.06 21.77
CA ALA A 215 16.34 -24.07 21.03
C ALA A 215 14.84 -24.43 20.96
N PHE A 216 14.50 -25.72 21.01
CA PHE A 216 13.11 -26.21 20.94
C PHE A 216 12.26 -25.88 22.18
N VAL A 217 12.87 -25.51 23.31
CA VAL A 217 12.13 -25.30 24.58
C VAL A 217 11.45 -23.92 24.66
N VAL A 218 11.74 -22.97 23.76
CA VAL A 218 11.38 -21.55 24.01
C VAL A 218 10.25 -20.99 23.15
N LEU A 219 9.86 -21.55 22.00
CA LEU A 219 8.87 -20.87 21.14
C LEU A 219 7.77 -21.82 20.62
N ALA A 220 6.70 -21.94 21.40
CA ALA A 220 5.42 -22.47 20.94
C ALA A 220 4.40 -21.32 20.92
N LEU A 221 3.87 -20.99 19.74
CA LEU A 221 2.44 -20.74 19.46
C LEU A 221 2.18 -20.22 18.03
N ALA A 222 1.40 -21.03 17.30
CA ALA A 222 0.46 -20.75 16.20
C ALA A 222 0.96 -20.37 14.77
N SER A 223 0.36 -21.08 13.80
CA SER A 223 0.68 -21.25 12.38
C SER A 223 -0.15 -20.40 11.40
N SER A 224 0.41 -20.17 10.20
CA SER A 224 -0.17 -19.44 9.06
C SER A 224 -0.46 -20.37 7.87
N PHE A 225 -1.41 -19.99 6.99
CA PHE A 225 -1.45 -20.43 5.60
C PHE A 225 -1.53 -19.23 4.66
N ALA A 226 -0.88 -19.33 3.49
CA ALA A 226 -1.26 -18.57 2.30
C ALA A 226 -0.72 -19.19 1.01
N SER A 227 -1.49 -19.07 -0.07
CA SER A 227 -1.13 -19.43 -1.45
C SER A 227 -1.73 -18.41 -2.42
N ALA A 228 -0.87 -17.93 -3.33
CA ALA A 228 -1.04 -17.71 -4.77
C ALA A 228 -0.21 -16.49 -5.19
N SER A 229 0.50 -16.62 -6.31
CA SER A 229 1.49 -15.66 -6.82
C SER A 229 1.11 -15.20 -8.22
N ASP A 230 1.27 -13.90 -8.47
CA ASP A 230 1.50 -13.32 -9.80
C ASP A 230 2.94 -13.59 -10.27
N PRO A 231 3.28 -13.34 -11.56
CA PRO A 231 4.62 -13.62 -12.07
C PRO A 231 5.71 -12.98 -11.20
N SER A 232 6.64 -13.80 -10.72
CA SER A 232 7.77 -13.35 -9.92
C SER A 232 8.65 -12.40 -10.73
N PRO A 233 9.14 -11.30 -10.13
CA PRO A 233 10.11 -10.45 -10.81
C PRO A 233 11.38 -11.26 -11.12
N LEU A 234 11.97 -11.04 -12.31
CA LEU A 234 13.18 -11.76 -12.76
C LEU A 234 14.45 -11.32 -12.01
N GLN A 235 14.35 -10.28 -11.18
CA GLN A 235 15.40 -9.72 -10.33
C GLN A 235 14.77 -9.17 -9.06
N ASP A 236 15.52 -9.11 -7.96
CA ASP A 236 15.02 -8.70 -6.64
C ASP A 236 14.35 -7.31 -6.63
N PHE A 237 14.94 -6.35 -7.36
CA PHE A 237 14.38 -5.01 -7.54
C PHE A 237 15.07 -4.30 -8.72
N CYS A 238 14.44 -3.24 -9.24
CA CYS A 238 15.01 -2.35 -10.25
C CYS A 238 15.16 -0.93 -9.65
N VAL A 239 16.37 -0.38 -9.54
CA VAL A 239 16.56 1.02 -9.11
C VAL A 239 16.98 1.87 -10.31
N ALA A 240 16.28 2.97 -10.58
CA ALA A 240 16.80 3.99 -11.50
C ALA A 240 17.92 4.80 -10.80
N ILE A 241 18.93 5.22 -11.55
CA ILE A 241 20.30 5.54 -11.10
C ILE A 241 20.45 6.74 -10.11
N ASP A 242 19.38 7.36 -9.62
CA ASP A 242 19.48 8.53 -8.75
C ASP A 242 19.31 8.25 -7.25
N ASP A 243 20.12 8.96 -6.46
CA ASP A 243 20.23 8.84 -5.01
C ASP A 243 18.95 9.24 -4.26
N TYR A 244 18.73 8.53 -3.14
CA TYR A 244 17.65 8.71 -2.17
C TYR A 244 17.48 10.18 -1.75
N LYS A 245 16.34 10.78 -2.07
CA LYS A 245 15.85 12.00 -1.39
C LYS A 245 15.10 11.57 -0.13
N SER A 246 15.46 12.14 1.02
CA SER A 246 14.76 11.89 2.29
C SER A 246 13.26 12.14 2.13
N GLY A 247 12.45 11.17 2.56
CA GLY A 247 10.99 11.17 2.37
C GLY A 247 10.28 12.39 2.95
N GLY A 248 10.87 13.08 3.95
CA GLY A 248 10.44 14.41 4.40
C GLY A 248 8.98 14.51 4.87
N LEU A 249 8.30 13.38 5.07
CA LEU A 249 6.86 13.32 5.37
C LEU A 249 6.55 13.83 6.79
N ASN A 250 7.55 14.20 7.58
CA ASN A 250 7.39 14.90 8.85
C ASN A 250 7.18 16.42 8.70
N ILE A 251 7.46 17.01 7.53
CA ILE A 251 7.39 18.45 7.32
C ILE A 251 5.99 18.83 6.80
N PRO A 252 5.21 19.63 7.53
CA PRO A 252 3.96 20.20 7.01
C PRO A 252 4.24 21.08 5.79
N GLN A 253 3.43 20.95 4.74
CA GLN A 253 3.55 21.82 3.57
C GLN A 253 2.68 23.08 3.67
N ASN A 254 3.01 24.07 2.85
CA ASN A 254 2.24 25.30 2.75
C ASN A 254 0.88 25.02 2.10
N THR A 255 -0.19 25.35 2.80
CA THR A 255 -1.59 25.20 2.39
C THR A 255 -2.24 26.51 1.94
N SER A 256 -1.48 27.61 1.83
CA SER A 256 -1.96 28.92 1.36
C SER A 256 -2.26 28.90 -0.15
N ASN A 257 -3.34 28.22 -0.53
CA ASN A 257 -3.84 28.08 -1.89
C ASN A 257 -5.39 28.02 -1.90
N PRO A 258 -6.06 28.15 -3.06
CA PRO A 258 -7.51 28.23 -3.14
C PRO A 258 -8.29 27.01 -2.62
N VAL A 259 -7.67 25.83 -2.54
CA VAL A 259 -8.29 24.62 -1.99
C VAL A 259 -7.85 24.34 -0.55
N ALA A 260 -6.97 25.17 0.01
CA ALA A 260 -6.47 25.15 1.37
C ALA A 260 -5.93 23.77 1.81
N SER A 261 -5.30 23.06 0.88
CA SER A 261 -4.63 21.77 1.14
C SER A 261 -3.43 21.56 0.23
N THR A 262 -2.51 20.70 0.65
CA THR A 262 -1.33 20.30 -0.14
C THR A 262 -1.02 18.82 0.07
N VAL A 263 -0.79 18.11 -1.03
CA VAL A 263 -0.39 16.71 -1.09
C VAL A 263 1.11 16.64 -1.34
N THR A 264 1.81 15.84 -0.55
CA THR A 264 3.25 15.56 -0.72
C THR A 264 3.41 14.09 -1.10
N PRO A 265 3.55 13.77 -2.39
CA PRO A 265 3.68 12.40 -2.85
C PRO A 265 5.11 11.86 -2.64
N ILE A 266 5.18 10.57 -2.32
CA ILE A 266 6.38 9.73 -2.30
C ILE A 266 6.12 8.54 -3.23
N ASN A 267 6.36 8.78 -4.51
CA ASN A 267 6.18 7.81 -5.58
C ASN A 267 7.52 7.54 -6.30
N VAL A 268 7.50 6.77 -7.38
CA VAL A 268 8.70 6.40 -8.14
C VAL A 268 9.53 7.59 -8.64
N VAL A 269 8.92 8.78 -8.79
CA VAL A 269 9.61 10.02 -9.17
C VAL A 269 10.47 10.55 -8.02
N GLN A 270 10.02 10.46 -6.77
CA GLN A 270 10.77 10.93 -5.61
C GLN A 270 11.75 9.87 -5.08
N ILE A 271 11.34 8.60 -5.11
CA ILE A 271 12.15 7.47 -4.66
C ILE A 271 12.24 6.46 -5.81
N PRO A 272 13.32 6.52 -6.62
CA PRO A 272 13.53 5.58 -7.73
C PRO A 272 13.47 4.10 -7.33
N GLY A 273 13.82 3.78 -6.07
CA GLY A 273 13.73 2.43 -5.51
C GLY A 273 12.29 1.88 -5.41
N LEU A 274 11.26 2.71 -5.57
CA LEU A 274 9.86 2.25 -5.67
C LEU A 274 9.51 1.65 -7.04
N HIS A 275 10.39 1.79 -8.02
CA HIS A 275 10.16 1.22 -9.34
C HIS A 275 9.91 -0.30 -9.22
N THR A 276 8.87 -0.80 -9.90
CA THR A 276 8.35 -2.18 -9.81
C THR A 276 7.76 -2.63 -8.48
N LEU A 277 7.74 -1.82 -7.42
CA LEU A 277 7.27 -2.29 -6.11
C LEU A 277 5.75 -2.24 -5.91
N GLY A 278 5.00 -1.59 -6.80
CA GLY A 278 3.53 -1.57 -6.74
C GLY A 278 2.96 -0.71 -5.62
N ILE A 279 3.73 0.25 -5.06
CA ILE A 279 3.28 1.05 -3.92
C ILE A 279 3.86 2.46 -3.89
N SER A 280 3.10 3.40 -3.34
CA SER A 280 3.54 4.76 -3.01
C SER A 280 2.87 5.27 -1.74
N LEU A 281 3.42 6.35 -1.16
CA LEU A 281 2.81 7.07 -0.04
C LEU A 281 2.52 8.52 -0.42
N ALA A 282 1.65 9.18 0.34
CA ALA A 282 1.51 10.62 0.34
C ALA A 282 1.18 11.13 1.74
N ARG A 283 1.68 12.32 2.08
CA ARG A 283 1.14 13.13 3.18
C ARG A 283 0.17 14.14 2.60
N ILE A 284 -0.90 14.44 3.32
CA ILE A 284 -1.84 15.49 2.96
C ILE A 284 -2.04 16.40 4.16
N ASP A 285 -1.76 17.69 3.97
CA ASP A 285 -1.98 18.75 4.95
C ASP A 285 -3.21 19.56 4.54
N TYR A 286 -4.10 19.81 5.49
CA TYR A 286 -5.33 20.60 5.29
C TYR A 286 -5.41 21.73 6.31
N GLU A 287 -5.68 22.94 5.84
CA GLU A 287 -6.20 24.02 6.67
C GLU A 287 -7.67 23.77 7.06
N PRO A 288 -8.24 24.52 8.03
CA PRO A 288 -9.65 24.43 8.34
C PRO A 288 -10.49 24.68 7.08
N TYR A 289 -11.42 23.79 6.77
CA TYR A 289 -12.22 23.84 5.54
C TYR A 289 -11.41 23.70 4.24
N GLY A 290 -10.19 23.18 4.31
CA GLY A 290 -9.44 22.75 3.14
C GLY A 290 -9.99 21.45 2.54
N GLN A 291 -9.87 21.32 1.22
CA GLN A 291 -10.26 20.12 0.49
C GLN A 291 -9.11 19.60 -0.36
N ASN A 292 -9.01 18.29 -0.44
CA ASN A 292 -8.43 17.62 -1.60
C ASN A 292 -9.60 17.43 -2.59
N PRO A 293 -9.64 18.19 -3.70
CA PRO A 293 -10.80 18.26 -4.58
C PRO A 293 -11.21 16.89 -5.12
N PRO A 294 -12.42 16.74 -5.69
CA PRO A 294 -12.81 15.52 -6.38
C PRO A 294 -11.77 15.11 -7.42
N HIS A 295 -11.19 13.92 -7.24
CA HIS A 295 -10.15 13.36 -8.10
C HIS A 295 -10.29 11.84 -8.22
N THR A 296 -9.52 11.25 -9.11
CA THR A 296 -9.41 9.79 -9.27
C THR A 296 -7.97 9.39 -9.52
N HIS A 297 -7.63 8.17 -9.10
CA HIS A 297 -6.37 7.51 -9.38
C HIS A 297 -6.59 6.40 -10.41
N PRO A 298 -6.22 6.59 -11.69
CA PRO A 298 -6.50 5.62 -12.74
C PRO A 298 -5.73 4.31 -12.59
N ARG A 299 -4.68 4.27 -11.75
CA ARG A 299 -3.79 3.12 -11.58
C ARG A 299 -3.67 2.60 -10.15
N ALA A 300 -4.41 3.16 -9.18
CA ALA A 300 -4.29 2.71 -7.80
C ALA A 300 -5.59 2.84 -7.01
N SER A 301 -5.79 1.90 -6.08
CA SER A 301 -6.65 2.12 -4.92
C SER A 301 -5.87 2.92 -3.86
N GLU A 302 -6.58 3.62 -2.99
CA GLU A 302 -6.00 4.41 -1.89
C GLU A 302 -6.51 3.91 -0.54
N ILE A 303 -5.62 3.79 0.43
CA ILE A 303 -5.95 3.64 1.86
C ILE A 303 -5.45 4.88 2.61
N LEU A 304 -6.37 5.57 3.28
CA LEU A 304 -6.13 6.83 3.98
C LEU A 304 -6.20 6.63 5.48
N PHE A 305 -5.21 7.11 6.21
CA PHE A 305 -5.15 7.16 7.66
C PHE A 305 -5.13 8.61 8.15
N VAL A 306 -6.05 8.96 9.06
CA VAL A 306 -6.10 10.30 9.65
C VAL A 306 -5.20 10.37 10.87
N GLN A 307 -4.10 11.13 10.75
CA GLN A 307 -3.15 11.36 11.83
C GLN A 307 -3.66 12.44 12.80
N GLU A 308 -4.26 13.51 12.28
CA GLU A 308 -4.76 14.66 13.05
C GLU A 308 -6.02 15.26 12.39
N GLY A 309 -6.88 15.88 13.21
CA GLY A 309 -8.08 16.58 12.74
C GLY A 309 -9.28 15.68 12.42
N THR A 310 -10.19 16.21 11.61
CA THR A 310 -11.45 15.56 11.21
C THR A 310 -11.70 15.76 9.72
N LEU A 311 -11.85 14.67 8.97
CA LEU A 311 -12.09 14.70 7.53
C LEU A 311 -13.45 14.11 7.20
N TYR A 312 -14.25 14.81 6.40
CA TYR A 312 -15.35 14.24 5.65
C TYR A 312 -14.82 13.71 4.33
N VAL A 313 -14.95 12.40 4.11
CA VAL A 313 -14.44 11.75 2.91
C VAL A 313 -15.54 10.97 2.20
N GLY A 314 -15.34 10.69 0.93
CA GLY A 314 -16.17 9.73 0.22
C GLY A 314 -15.78 9.49 -1.22
N PHE A 315 -16.40 8.47 -1.81
CA PHE A 315 -16.28 8.11 -3.22
C PHE A 315 -17.65 7.84 -3.84
N VAL A 316 -17.72 7.91 -5.17
CA VAL A 316 -18.94 7.66 -5.95
C VAL A 316 -18.73 6.45 -6.86
N THR A 317 -19.70 5.52 -6.88
CA THR A 317 -19.67 4.34 -7.76
C THR A 317 -19.93 4.69 -9.21
N SER A 318 -19.54 3.80 -10.11
CA SER A 318 -19.81 3.91 -11.54
C SER A 318 -21.31 3.84 -11.87
N ASN A 319 -21.63 4.19 -13.12
CA ASN A 319 -22.99 4.10 -13.66
C ASN A 319 -23.49 2.64 -13.64
N PRO A 320 -24.81 2.42 -13.49
CA PRO A 320 -25.88 3.42 -13.43
C PRO A 320 -26.14 3.99 -12.02
N ASP A 321 -25.57 3.40 -10.97
CA ASP A 321 -26.00 3.64 -9.60
C ASP A 321 -25.58 5.00 -9.05
N ASN A 322 -24.39 5.51 -9.44
CA ASN A 322 -23.86 6.81 -8.99
C ASN A 322 -23.95 7.00 -7.45
N LYS A 323 -23.74 5.91 -6.70
CA LYS A 323 -24.00 5.85 -5.26
C LYS A 323 -22.83 6.45 -4.50
N LEU A 324 -23.13 7.40 -3.62
CA LEU A 324 -22.16 8.04 -2.74
C LEU A 324 -21.91 7.18 -1.48
N PHE A 325 -20.64 6.89 -1.21
CA PHE A 325 -20.17 6.27 0.03
C PHE A 325 -19.35 7.29 0.81
N THR A 326 -19.81 7.69 1.99
CA THR A 326 -19.15 8.74 2.79
C THR A 326 -19.01 8.37 4.26
N LYS A 327 -18.02 9.02 4.89
CA LYS A 327 -17.71 8.85 6.30
C LYS A 327 -17.07 10.13 6.83
N VAL A 328 -17.39 10.48 8.08
CA VAL A 328 -16.56 11.41 8.86
C VAL A 328 -15.51 10.60 9.60
N LEU A 329 -14.24 10.91 9.35
CA LEU A 329 -13.07 10.31 9.95
C LEU A 329 -12.48 11.25 10.99
N ASN A 330 -12.04 10.67 12.11
CA ASN A 330 -11.30 11.36 13.16
C ASN A 330 -9.88 10.79 13.23
N LYS A 331 -9.01 11.44 14.01
CA LYS A 331 -7.68 10.90 14.34
C LYS A 331 -7.75 9.40 14.70
N GLY A 332 -6.98 8.59 13.98
CA GLY A 332 -6.94 7.14 14.17
C GLY A 332 -7.78 6.33 13.20
N ASP A 333 -8.69 6.98 12.48
CA ASP A 333 -9.56 6.32 11.53
C ASP A 333 -8.84 6.06 10.21
N VAL A 334 -9.23 4.97 9.56
CA VAL A 334 -8.77 4.53 8.26
C VAL A 334 -9.97 4.37 7.33
N PHE A 335 -9.84 4.83 6.09
CA PHE A 335 -10.84 4.68 5.05
C PHE A 335 -10.18 4.30 3.71
N VAL A 336 -10.95 3.65 2.84
CA VAL A 336 -10.42 3.08 1.59
C VAL A 336 -11.21 3.59 0.40
N PHE A 337 -10.49 3.98 -0.65
CA PHE A 337 -11.04 4.43 -1.93
C PHE A 337 -10.64 3.43 -3.03
N PRO A 338 -11.61 2.77 -3.68
CA PRO A 338 -11.33 1.85 -4.78
C PRO A 338 -10.71 2.54 -6.00
N ILE A 339 -9.86 1.81 -6.72
CA ILE A 339 -9.21 2.26 -7.95
C ILE A 339 -10.19 2.88 -8.95
N GLY A 340 -9.79 4.00 -9.55
CA GLY A 340 -10.54 4.64 -10.64
C GLY A 340 -11.81 5.38 -10.21
N LEU A 341 -12.29 5.24 -8.98
CA LEU A 341 -13.49 5.95 -8.53
C LEU A 341 -13.19 7.40 -8.16
N ILE A 342 -14.13 8.29 -8.50
CA ILE A 342 -14.07 9.70 -8.10
C ILE A 342 -14.28 9.76 -6.60
N HIS A 343 -13.35 10.39 -5.89
CA HIS A 343 -13.39 10.55 -4.45
C HIS A 343 -12.81 11.90 -4.02
N PHE A 344 -12.99 12.24 -2.74
CA PHE A 344 -12.58 13.51 -2.17
C PHE A 344 -12.28 13.38 -0.68
N GLN A 345 -11.53 14.35 -0.16
CA GLN A 345 -11.37 14.55 1.28
C GLN A 345 -11.57 16.02 1.62
N PHE A 346 -12.35 16.30 2.66
CA PHE A 346 -12.67 17.67 3.08
C PHE A 346 -12.51 17.83 4.59
N ASN A 347 -11.67 18.76 5.03
CA ASN A 347 -11.51 19.08 6.44
C ASN A 347 -12.71 19.88 6.94
N ILE A 348 -13.68 19.20 7.56
CA ILE A 348 -14.85 19.85 8.18
C ILE A 348 -14.54 20.47 9.55
N GLY A 349 -13.31 20.31 10.04
CA GLY A 349 -12.85 20.81 11.33
C GLY A 349 -12.55 22.30 11.31
N LYS A 350 -12.53 22.89 12.52
CA LYS A 350 -12.07 24.27 12.76
C LYS A 350 -10.55 24.37 12.97
N THR A 351 -9.86 23.24 12.93
CA THR A 351 -8.41 23.13 13.10
C THR A 351 -7.82 22.45 11.88
N ASN A 352 -6.50 22.54 11.71
CA ASN A 352 -5.79 21.81 10.66
C ASN A 352 -6.02 20.30 10.82
N ALA A 353 -5.94 19.58 9.69
CA ALA A 353 -5.96 18.13 9.63
C ALA A 353 -4.73 17.63 8.87
N VAL A 354 -4.27 16.43 9.24
CA VAL A 354 -3.16 15.75 8.57
C VAL A 354 -3.57 14.31 8.34
N ALA A 355 -3.38 13.83 7.11
CA ALA A 355 -3.60 12.44 6.76
C ALA A 355 -2.43 11.88 5.96
N PHE A 356 -2.28 10.56 6.02
CA PHE A 356 -1.36 9.81 5.19
C PHE A 356 -2.14 8.86 4.30
N ALA A 357 -1.82 8.86 3.02
CA ALA A 357 -2.38 7.95 2.04
C ALA A 357 -1.31 6.95 1.58
N ALA A 358 -1.70 5.70 1.39
CA ALA A 358 -0.91 4.74 0.64
C ALA A 358 -1.70 4.29 -0.58
N LEU A 359 -0.99 4.12 -1.70
CA LEU A 359 -1.62 3.79 -2.98
C LEU A 359 -1.03 2.49 -3.53
N SER A 360 -1.88 1.64 -4.10
CA SER A 360 -1.54 0.33 -4.67
C SER A 360 -0.77 0.40 -6.00
N SER A 361 0.06 1.44 -6.19
CA SER A 361 0.90 1.63 -7.37
C SER A 361 2.08 2.53 -7.04
N GLN A 362 3.24 2.25 -7.61
CA GLN A 362 4.40 3.15 -7.53
C GLN A 362 4.23 4.44 -8.31
N ASN A 363 3.24 4.51 -9.20
CA ASN A 363 2.82 5.71 -9.90
C ASN A 363 1.30 5.68 -10.07
N PRO A 364 0.53 6.15 -9.08
CA PRO A 364 -0.92 6.05 -9.11
C PRO A 364 -1.56 6.90 -10.22
N GLY A 365 -0.90 8.01 -10.59
CA GLY A 365 -1.48 9.06 -11.42
C GLY A 365 -2.62 9.78 -10.70
N VAL A 366 -2.89 11.03 -11.03
CA VAL A 366 -4.00 11.78 -10.44
C VAL A 366 -4.75 12.48 -11.57
N ILE A 367 -6.08 12.43 -11.52
CA ILE A 367 -6.94 13.24 -12.38
C ILE A 367 -7.86 14.05 -11.47
N THR A 368 -7.51 15.31 -11.23
CA THR A 368 -8.39 16.27 -10.57
C THR A 368 -9.53 16.63 -11.53
N ILE A 369 -10.77 16.32 -11.16
CA ILE A 369 -11.90 16.31 -12.10
C ILE A 369 -12.13 17.69 -12.70
N ALA A 370 -12.11 18.74 -11.88
CA ALA A 370 -12.35 20.09 -12.38
C ALA A 370 -11.22 20.57 -13.31
N ASN A 371 -9.96 20.28 -12.99
CA ASN A 371 -8.81 20.60 -13.84
C ASN A 371 -8.90 19.85 -15.18
N ALA A 372 -9.22 18.56 -15.15
CA ALA A 372 -9.29 17.75 -16.38
C ALA A 372 -10.46 18.16 -17.29
N VAL A 373 -11.61 18.54 -16.72
CA VAL A 373 -12.82 18.89 -17.49
C VAL A 373 -12.82 20.35 -17.94
N PHE A 374 -12.46 21.28 -17.06
CA PHE A 374 -12.59 22.71 -17.32
C PHE A 374 -11.25 23.43 -17.47
N GLY A 375 -10.15 22.85 -16.98
CA GLY A 375 -8.81 23.43 -17.05
C GLY A 375 -7.86 22.74 -18.04
N SER A 376 -8.36 21.89 -18.94
CA SER A 376 -7.51 21.19 -19.91
C SER A 376 -6.85 22.15 -20.88
N ASP A 377 -5.63 21.81 -21.32
CA ASP A 377 -4.93 22.53 -22.39
C ASP A 377 -4.54 21.55 -23.52
N PRO A 378 -5.11 21.70 -24.74
CA PRO A 378 -6.12 22.69 -25.13
C PRO A 378 -7.48 22.49 -24.43
N PRO A 379 -8.33 23.55 -24.34
CA PRO A 379 -9.64 23.44 -23.70
C PRO A 379 -10.58 22.52 -24.49
N ILE A 380 -11.36 21.69 -23.78
CA ILE A 380 -12.45 20.92 -24.39
C ILE A 380 -13.46 21.88 -25.03
N ASN A 381 -13.99 21.51 -26.20
CA ASN A 381 -14.98 22.34 -26.90
C ASN A 381 -16.17 22.68 -25.98
N PRO A 382 -16.50 23.98 -25.78
CA PRO A 382 -17.59 24.40 -24.90
C PRO A 382 -18.95 23.78 -25.25
N ASP A 383 -19.23 23.48 -26.52
CA ASP A 383 -20.48 22.84 -26.95
C ASP A 383 -20.59 21.40 -26.44
N VAL A 384 -19.47 20.67 -26.39
CA VAL A 384 -19.41 19.31 -25.84
C VAL A 384 -19.75 19.33 -24.36
N LEU A 385 -19.12 20.23 -23.61
CA LEU A 385 -19.37 20.37 -22.17
C LEU A 385 -20.76 20.93 -21.87
N ALA A 386 -21.24 21.92 -22.63
CA ALA A 386 -22.59 22.49 -22.48
C ALA A 386 -23.64 21.40 -22.66
N LYS A 387 -23.48 20.55 -23.68
CA LYS A 387 -24.37 19.42 -23.91
C LYS A 387 -24.26 18.35 -22.83
N ALA A 388 -23.04 18.00 -22.40
CA ALA A 388 -22.79 16.96 -21.41
C ALA A 388 -23.30 17.33 -20.01
N PHE A 389 -23.03 18.55 -19.56
CA PHE A 389 -23.44 19.06 -18.25
C PHE A 389 -24.83 19.69 -18.26
N GLN A 390 -25.47 19.81 -19.42
CA GLN A 390 -26.77 20.48 -19.60
C GLN A 390 -26.73 21.94 -19.13
N LEU A 391 -25.64 22.63 -19.45
CA LEU A 391 -25.38 24.02 -19.05
C LEU A 391 -25.40 24.94 -20.26
N ASP A 392 -25.62 26.23 -19.98
CA ASP A 392 -25.44 27.28 -20.96
C ASP A 392 -23.96 27.39 -21.37
N GLN A 393 -23.68 27.63 -22.66
CA GLN A 393 -22.30 27.69 -23.17
C GLN A 393 -21.50 28.80 -22.47
N ASN A 394 -22.16 29.89 -22.08
CA ASN A 394 -21.54 30.98 -21.34
C ASN A 394 -21.14 30.57 -19.91
N VAL A 395 -21.90 29.68 -19.27
CA VAL A 395 -21.55 29.11 -17.96
C VAL A 395 -20.32 28.22 -18.11
N VAL A 396 -20.28 27.37 -19.15
CA VAL A 396 -19.11 26.54 -19.44
C VAL A 396 -17.86 27.38 -19.69
N LYS A 397 -17.95 28.42 -20.54
CA LYS A 397 -16.83 29.34 -20.79
C LYS A 397 -16.39 30.04 -19.50
N SER A 398 -17.33 30.41 -18.63
CA SER A 398 -17.02 30.97 -17.31
C SER A 398 -16.30 29.97 -16.41
N LEU A 399 -16.68 28.69 -16.43
CA LEU A 399 -15.98 27.63 -15.70
C LEU A 399 -14.59 27.37 -16.30
N GLN A 400 -14.43 27.37 -17.62
CA GLN A 400 -13.13 27.21 -18.27
C GLN A 400 -12.19 28.39 -18.04
N ALA A 401 -12.73 29.59 -17.85
CA ALA A 401 -11.96 30.78 -17.52
C ALA A 401 -11.54 30.84 -16.03
N LYS A 402 -12.07 29.96 -15.17
CA LYS A 402 -11.64 29.87 -13.77
C LYS A 402 -10.26 29.24 -13.69
N PHE A 403 -9.47 29.69 -12.73
CA PHE A 403 -8.24 28.99 -12.34
C PHE A 403 -8.60 27.77 -11.51
N TRP A 404 -8.23 26.58 -11.99
CA TRP A 404 -8.41 25.31 -11.30
C TRP A 404 -7.09 24.90 -10.64
N TRP A 405 -7.08 24.76 -9.32
CA TRP A 405 -5.87 24.54 -8.55
C TRP A 405 -5.59 23.05 -8.36
N ASP A 406 -4.37 22.62 -8.68
CA ASP A 406 -3.85 21.30 -8.31
C ASP A 406 -3.07 21.41 -7.00
N ASN A 407 -3.39 20.56 -6.03
CA ASN A 407 -2.74 20.51 -4.73
C ASN A 407 -1.65 19.45 -4.62
N ASN A 408 -1.28 18.77 -5.72
CA ASN A 408 -0.26 17.72 -5.78
C ASN A 408 1.16 18.18 -6.15
#